data_AF-A0AA45BTF3-F1
#
_entry.id   AF-A0AA45BTF3-F1
#
_cell.length_a   1.000
_cell.length_b   1.000
_cell.length_c   1.000
_cell.angle_alpha   90.00
_cell.angle_beta   90.00
_cell.angle_gamma   90.00
#
_symmetry.space_group_name_H-M   'P 1'
#
loop_
_entity.id
_entity.type
_entity.pdbx_description
1 polymer ?
#
loop_
_entity_poly.entity_id
_entity_poly.type
_entity_poly.pdbx_seq_one_letter_code
_entity_poly.pdbx_strand_id
1 'polypeptide(L)'
;MASHRIETYCRELLFTPGALVLSVDIDRLVRAGCLDPLPYFRRHVRGDWGDVTEEQWHANGIALQSGALLESRYLVSPDLSIRIVTDEKRHFTLIVLPS
;
A
#
# COMPACT_ATOMS: atom_id res chain seq x y z
N MET A 1 -24.54 5.85 12.67
CA MET A 1 -24.46 4.37 12.51
C MET A 1 -23.56 4.00 11.32
N ALA A 2 -22.28 4.39 11.36
CA ALA A 2 -21.28 4.02 10.35
C ALA A 2 -20.20 3.06 10.91
N SER A 3 -20.35 2.64 12.17
CA SER A 3 -19.29 1.97 12.93
C SER A 3 -19.06 0.52 12.51
N HIS A 4 -20.10 -0.20 12.09
CA HIS A 4 -20.01 -1.65 11.91
C HIS A 4 -19.35 -2.08 10.59
N ARG A 5 -19.33 -1.23 9.56
CA ARG A 5 -18.63 -1.53 8.30
C ARG A 5 -17.12 -1.35 8.38
N ILE A 6 -16.62 -0.49 9.26
CA ILE A 6 -15.16 -0.30 9.42
C ILE A 6 -14.58 -1.47 10.23
N GLU A 7 -15.30 -1.89 11.26
CA GLU A 7 -14.88 -2.91 12.23
C GLU A 7 -14.65 -4.29 11.61
N THR A 8 -15.41 -4.67 10.58
CA THR A 8 -15.25 -5.97 9.90
C THR A 8 -14.02 -6.04 8.98
N TYR A 9 -13.49 -4.90 8.52
CA TYR A 9 -12.27 -4.84 7.68
C TYR A 9 -10.98 -4.81 8.51
N CYS A 10 -11.04 -4.47 9.80
CA CYS A 10 -9.87 -4.43 10.68
C CYS A 10 -9.37 -5.81 11.12
N ARG A 11 -10.13 -6.90 10.89
CA ARG A 11 -9.76 -8.24 11.37
C ARG A 11 -8.62 -8.93 10.62
N GLU A 12 -8.08 -8.34 9.54
CA GLU A 12 -7.02 -8.95 8.71
C GLU A 12 -5.85 -8.01 8.36
N LEU A 13 -5.75 -6.83 8.98
CA LEU A 13 -4.62 -5.93 8.70
C LEU A 13 -3.37 -6.41 9.45
N LEU A 14 -2.24 -6.52 8.75
CA LEU A 14 -0.95 -6.82 9.39
C LEU A 14 -0.39 -5.64 10.16
N PHE A 15 -0.79 -4.42 9.80
CA PHE A 15 -0.38 -3.17 10.45
C PHE A 15 -1.42 -2.07 10.18
N THR A 16 -1.37 -1.00 10.99
CA THR A 16 -2.19 0.19 10.76
C THR A 16 -1.55 1.02 9.65
N PRO A 17 -2.24 1.42 8.58
CA PRO A 17 -1.62 2.17 7.47
C PRO A 17 -1.39 3.67 7.75
N GLY A 18 -2.06 4.23 8.76
CA GLY A 18 -2.06 5.67 8.97
C GLY A 18 -2.81 6.40 7.85
N ALA A 19 -2.38 7.64 7.53
CA ALA A 19 -2.98 8.45 6.49
C ALA A 19 -2.61 7.94 5.09
N LEU A 20 -3.61 7.70 4.24
CA LEU A 20 -3.38 7.39 2.84
C LEU A 20 -3.11 8.68 2.05
N VAL A 21 -1.96 8.74 1.38
CA VAL A 21 -1.52 9.86 0.55
C VAL A 21 -1.26 9.36 -0.87
N LEU A 22 -1.75 10.09 -1.86
CA LEU A 22 -1.48 9.82 -3.28
C LEU A 22 -0.52 10.88 -3.81
N SER A 23 0.48 10.48 -4.60
CA SER A 23 1.26 11.46 -5.36
C SER A 23 0.36 12.18 -6.37
N VAL A 24 0.82 13.34 -6.84
CA VAL A 24 0.08 14.14 -7.83
C VAL A 24 -0.23 13.32 -9.09
N ASP A 25 0.71 12.51 -9.56
CA ASP A 25 0.50 11.71 -10.78
C ASP A 25 -0.45 10.53 -10.55
N ILE A 26 -0.42 9.92 -9.36
CA ILE A 26 -1.41 8.90 -8.99
C ILE A 26 -2.80 9.54 -8.87
N ASP A 27 -2.95 10.68 -8.19
CA ASP A 27 -4.23 11.39 -8.07
C ASP A 27 -4.81 11.75 -9.45
N ARG A 28 -3.96 12.18 -10.41
CA ARG A 28 -4.38 12.41 -11.80
C ARG A 28 -4.95 11.15 -12.47
N LEU A 29 -4.26 10.01 -12.35
CA LEU A 29 -4.73 8.74 -12.93
C LEU A 29 -6.05 8.28 -12.30
N VAL A 30 -6.20 8.46 -10.98
CA VAL A 30 -7.45 8.15 -10.26
C VAL A 30 -8.59 9.05 -10.73
N ARG A 31 -8.37 10.36 -10.84
CA ARG A 31 -9.38 11.31 -11.32
C ARG A 31 -9.79 11.07 -12.78
N ALA A 32 -8.86 10.60 -13.61
CA ALA A 32 -9.13 10.23 -14.99
C ALA A 32 -9.87 8.89 -15.13
N GLY A 33 -10.04 8.13 -14.04
CA GLY A 33 -10.63 6.79 -14.08
C GLY A 33 -9.68 5.71 -14.66
N CYS A 34 -8.40 6.02 -14.80
CA CYS A 34 -7.38 5.11 -15.34
C CYS A 34 -6.81 4.16 -14.29
N LEU A 35 -7.00 4.45 -12.99
CA LEU A 35 -6.46 3.67 -11.87
C LEU A 35 -7.46 3.64 -10.71
N ASP A 36 -7.79 2.43 -10.22
CA ASP A 36 -8.34 2.23 -8.88
C ASP A 36 -7.20 1.81 -7.93
N PRO A 37 -6.78 2.65 -6.97
CA PRO A 37 -5.65 2.35 -6.09
C PRO A 37 -6.03 1.43 -4.93
N LEU A 38 -7.33 1.30 -4.63
CA LEU A 38 -7.81 0.67 -3.41
C LEU A 38 -7.54 -0.84 -3.35
N PRO A 39 -7.62 -1.63 -4.44
CA PRO A 39 -7.24 -3.04 -4.44
C PRO A 39 -5.79 -3.26 -4.03
N TYR A 40 -4.87 -2.43 -4.52
CA TYR A 40 -3.44 -2.54 -4.24
C TYR A 40 -3.09 -2.09 -2.83
N PHE A 41 -3.71 -1.01 -2.35
CA PHE A 41 -3.59 -0.60 -0.95
C PHE A 41 -4.06 -1.70 0.01
N ARG A 42 -5.17 -2.38 -0.31
CA ARG A 42 -5.70 -3.50 0.49
C ARG A 42 -4.78 -4.71 0.53
N ARG A 43 -4.02 -4.96 -0.54
CA ARG A 43 -3.00 -6.02 -0.59
C ARG A 43 -1.82 -5.66 0.31
N HIS A 44 -1.33 -4.43 0.20
CA HIS A 44 -0.21 -3.91 1.00
C HIS A 44 -0.45 -4.05 2.50
N VAL A 45 -1.60 -3.57 2.99
CA VAL A 45 -1.92 -3.62 4.43
C VAL A 45 -2.17 -5.03 4.97
N ARG A 46 -2.33 -6.03 4.09
CA ARG A 46 -2.43 -7.46 4.42
C ARG A 46 -1.12 -8.22 4.24
N GLY A 47 -0.03 -7.55 3.86
CA GLY A 47 1.27 -8.17 3.65
C GLY A 47 1.46 -8.88 2.32
N ASP A 48 0.55 -8.67 1.37
CA ASP A 48 0.81 -9.05 -0.01
C ASP A 48 1.64 -7.94 -0.64
N TRP A 49 2.94 -8.13 -0.75
CA TRP A 49 3.87 -7.09 -1.22
C TRP A 49 3.97 -6.98 -2.74
N GLY A 50 3.28 -7.86 -3.48
CA GLY A 50 3.26 -7.87 -4.94
C GLY A 50 4.61 -8.21 -5.57
N ASP A 51 4.92 -7.47 -6.64
CA ASP A 51 6.04 -7.71 -7.57
C ASP A 51 7.34 -7.07 -7.05
N VAL A 52 7.76 -7.45 -5.84
CA VAL A 52 9.05 -7.06 -5.25
C VAL A 52 10.03 -8.24 -5.22
N THR A 53 11.33 -7.97 -5.03
CA THR A 53 12.34 -9.03 -4.96
C THR A 53 12.22 -9.86 -3.68
N GLU A 54 12.81 -11.06 -3.65
CA GLU A 54 12.79 -11.91 -2.45
C GLU A 54 13.43 -11.22 -1.23
N GLU A 55 14.49 -10.44 -1.45
CA GLU A 55 15.13 -9.65 -0.40
C GLU A 55 14.18 -8.60 0.18
N GLN A 56 13.40 -7.93 -0.68
CA GLN A 56 12.41 -6.96 -0.22
C GLN A 56 11.24 -7.64 0.49
N TRP A 57 10.79 -8.81 0.03
CA TRP A 57 9.81 -9.63 0.73
C TRP A 57 10.29 -9.95 2.16
N HIS A 58 11.55 -10.37 2.30
CA HIS A 58 12.14 -10.66 3.60
C HIS A 58 12.32 -9.40 4.47
N ALA A 59 12.79 -8.30 3.86
CA ALA A 59 12.97 -7.02 4.53
C ALA A 59 11.64 -6.50 5.10
N ASN A 60 10.53 -6.60 4.35
CA ASN A 60 9.21 -6.24 4.85
C ASN A 60 8.79 -7.12 6.04
N GLY A 61 9.07 -8.43 5.99
CA GLY A 61 8.80 -9.35 7.09
C GLY A 61 9.52 -8.95 8.38
N ILE A 62 10.79 -8.55 8.28
CA ILE A 62 11.55 -8.02 9.42
C ILE A 62 10.98 -6.66 9.86
N ALA A 63 10.67 -5.77 8.90
CA ALA A 63 10.17 -4.42 9.15
C ALA A 63 8.82 -4.40 9.89
N LEU A 64 7.99 -5.42 9.73
CA LEU A 64 6.77 -5.60 10.53
C LEU A 64 7.05 -5.71 12.02
N GLN A 65 8.21 -6.27 12.41
CA GLN A 65 8.60 -6.45 13.81
C GLN A 65 9.51 -5.33 14.31
N SER A 66 10.43 -4.84 13.46
CA SER A 66 11.44 -3.86 13.84
C SER A 66 10.99 -2.40 13.69
N GLY A 67 9.91 -2.14 12.97
CA GLY A 67 9.44 -0.78 12.69
C GLY A 67 10.17 -0.06 11.56
N ALA A 68 10.83 -0.79 10.64
CA ALA A 68 11.37 -0.20 9.41
C ALA A 68 10.27 0.10 8.38
N LEU A 69 10.56 0.85 7.32
CA LEU A 69 9.59 1.15 6.26
C LEU A 69 9.10 -0.14 5.56
N LEU A 70 7.86 -0.13 5.08
CA LEU A 70 7.30 -1.21 4.28
C LEU A 70 7.13 -0.75 2.85
N GLU A 71 7.50 -1.58 1.88
CA GLU A 71 7.40 -1.24 0.47
C GLU A 71 6.72 -2.36 -0.33
N SER A 72 5.86 -2.00 -1.26
CA SER A 72 5.23 -2.93 -2.20
C SER A 72 5.18 -2.36 -3.59
N ARG A 73 5.16 -3.25 -4.58
CA ARG A 73 5.07 -2.89 -5.99
C ARG A 73 3.99 -3.73 -6.64
N TYR A 74 3.20 -3.13 -7.52
CA TYR A 74 2.18 -3.85 -8.26
C TYR A 74 2.13 -3.42 -9.71
N LEU A 75 2.05 -4.40 -10.60
CA LEU A 75 1.64 -4.17 -11.98
C LEU A 75 0.13 -3.93 -12.05
N VAL A 76 -0.27 -2.78 -12.59
CA VAL A 76 -1.68 -2.41 -12.83
C VAL A 76 -2.09 -2.79 -14.25
N SER A 77 -1.23 -2.49 -15.21
CA SER A 77 -1.33 -2.87 -16.62
C SER A 77 0.10 -3.03 -17.18
N PRO A 78 0.29 -3.53 -18.41
CA PRO A 78 1.64 -3.73 -18.98
C PRO A 78 2.54 -2.49 -18.91
N ASP A 79 1.96 -1.29 -19.02
CA ASP A 79 2.69 -0.02 -19.03
C ASP A 79 2.52 0.80 -17.74
N LEU A 80 1.80 0.28 -16.75
CA LEU A 80 1.53 0.98 -15.50
C LEU A 80 1.82 0.07 -14.31
N SER A 81 2.80 0.48 -13.49
CA SER A 81 2.98 -0.07 -12.16
C SER A 81 2.92 1.03 -11.12
N ILE A 82 2.63 0.66 -9.89
CA ILE A 82 2.61 1.56 -8.74
C ILE A 82 3.47 1.01 -7.63
N ARG A 83 4.00 1.91 -6.80
CA ARG A 83 4.69 1.58 -5.55
C ARG A 83 3.87 2.13 -4.38
N ILE A 84 3.74 1.32 -3.33
CA ILE A 84 3.08 1.69 -2.08
C ILE A 84 4.11 1.59 -0.96
N VAL A 85 4.27 2.67 -0.19
CA VAL A 85 5.24 2.74 0.91
C VAL A 85 4.52 3.16 2.19
N THR A 86 4.71 2.43 3.28
CA THR A 86 4.28 2.86 4.62
C THR A 86 5.51 3.19 5.46
N ASP A 87 5.52 4.38 6.07
CA ASP A 87 6.65 4.86 6.87
C ASP A 87 6.88 4.02 8.14
N GLU A 88 8.08 4.11 8.70
CA GLU A 88 8.55 3.37 9.88
C GLU A 88 7.58 3.43 11.07
N LYS A 89 6.98 4.60 11.29
CA LYS A 89 6.05 4.84 12.39
C LYS A 89 4.59 4.57 12.02
N ARG A 90 4.33 4.14 10.78
CA ARG A 90 3.00 3.83 10.28
C ARG A 90 2.02 5.01 10.39
N HIS A 91 2.54 6.23 10.27
CA HIS A 91 1.78 7.47 10.25
C HIS A 91 1.14 7.72 8.89
N PHE A 92 1.77 7.28 7.80
CA PHE A 92 1.23 7.43 6.46
C PHE A 92 1.62 6.30 5.52
N THR A 93 0.73 6.02 4.58
CA THR A 93 0.95 5.17 3.41
C THR A 93 0.91 6.06 2.16
N LEU A 94 2.00 6.09 1.41
CA LEU A 94 2.13 6.84 0.17
C LEU A 94 2.02 5.91 -1.04
N ILE A 95 1.16 6.25 -2.00
CA ILE A 95 1.09 5.60 -3.32
C ILE A 95 1.72 6.52 -4.36
N VAL A 96 2.71 6.00 -5.07
CA VAL A 96 3.47 6.73 -6.10
C VAL A 96 3.65 5.89 -7.36
N LEU A 97 3.99 6.53 -8.47
CA LEU A 97 4.58 5.85 -9.61
C LEU A 97 6.02 5.42 -9.26
N PRO A 98 6.51 4.27 -9.75
CA PRO A 98 7.90 3.89 -9.60
C PRO A 98 8.79 4.86 -10.37
N SER A 99 9.90 5.26 -9.75
CA SER A 99 10.98 6.00 -10.40
C SER A 99 11.79 5.11 -11.34
#